data_AF-A0A1B7UPT3-F1
#
_entry.id   AF-A0A1B7UPT3-F1
#
_cell.length_a   1.000
_cell.length_b   1.000
_cell.length_c   1.000
_cell.angle_alpha   90.00
_cell.angle_beta   90.00
_cell.angle_gamma   90.00
#
_symmetry.space_group_name_H-M   'P 1'
#
loop_
_entity.id
_entity.type
_entity.pdbx_description
1 polymer ?
#
loop_
_entity_poly.entity_id
_entity_poly.type
_entity_poly.pdbx_seq_one_letter_code
_entity_poly.pdbx_strand_id
1 'polypeptide(L)'
;MISSLTEQQVQKKVLATAQQGAAHCDGYLSVSAIELHFAPFNQAYGLGPYHLKRNDISKVEVASGKGGGFIPMMTEAIRITMADSREFLFILAEPERWLELLQPATAD
;
A
#
# COMPACT_ATOMS: atom_id res chain seq x y z
N MET A 1 -25.56 -10.21 11.89
CA MET A 1 -24.67 -10.87 10.91
C MET A 1 -24.47 -10.07 9.61
N ILE A 2 -24.93 -8.82 9.52
CA ILE A 2 -24.82 -7.99 8.30
C ILE A 2 -23.48 -7.22 8.25
N SER A 3 -22.88 -6.96 9.42
CA SER A 3 -21.67 -6.14 9.57
C SER A 3 -20.42 -6.74 8.92
N SER A 4 -20.26 -8.07 8.99
CA SER A 4 -19.05 -8.76 8.50
C SER A 4 -18.92 -8.77 6.98
N LEU A 5 -20.05 -8.65 6.24
CA LEU A 5 -20.05 -8.61 4.77
C LEU A 5 -19.51 -7.27 4.24
N THR A 6 -19.80 -6.17 4.93
CA THR A 6 -19.33 -4.83 4.54
C THR A 6 -17.87 -4.61 4.90
N GLU A 7 -17.35 -5.28 5.93
CA GLU A 7 -15.96 -5.13 6.39
C GLU A 7 -14.95 -5.66 5.38
N GLN A 8 -15.29 -6.74 4.67
CA GLN A 8 -14.43 -7.36 3.65
C GLN A 8 -14.66 -6.81 2.23
N GLN A 9 -15.66 -5.95 2.03
CA GLN A 9 -15.94 -5.37 0.72
C GLN A 9 -14.78 -4.44 0.31
N VAL A 10 -14.24 -4.68 -0.89
CA VAL A 10 -13.18 -3.84 -1.46
C VAL A 10 -13.74 -2.45 -1.76
N GLN A 11 -13.14 -1.44 -1.13
CA GLN A 11 -13.45 -0.02 -1.29
C GLN A 11 -12.69 0.58 -2.47
N LYS A 12 -11.43 0.16 -2.67
CA LYS A 12 -10.58 0.61 -3.77
C LYS A 12 -9.63 -0.50 -4.21
N LYS A 13 -9.34 -0.55 -5.51
CA LYS A 13 -8.38 -1.48 -6.13
C LYS A 13 -7.63 -0.76 -7.25
N VAL A 14 -6.32 -0.94 -7.34
CA VAL A 14 -5.47 -0.36 -8.38
C VAL A 14 -4.37 -1.33 -8.80
N LEU A 15 -3.86 -1.16 -10.01
CA LEU A 15 -2.58 -1.74 -10.40
C LEU A 15 -1.47 -1.10 -9.56
N ALA A 16 -0.59 -1.92 -9.01
CA ALA A 16 0.53 -1.44 -8.21
C ALA A 16 1.76 -2.33 -8.42
N THR A 17 2.93 -1.73 -8.26
CA THR A 17 4.21 -2.44 -8.21
C THR A 17 4.70 -2.44 -6.76
N ALA A 18 4.83 -3.61 -6.14
CA ALA A 18 5.52 -3.73 -4.86
C ALA A 18 7.04 -3.68 -5.10
N GLN A 19 7.76 -2.95 -4.25
CA GLN A 19 9.21 -2.80 -4.39
C GLN A 19 9.95 -3.00 -3.06
N GLN A 20 11.07 -3.74 -3.09
CA GLN A 20 12.00 -3.88 -1.99
C GLN A 20 13.44 -3.83 -2.53
N GLY A 21 14.13 -2.70 -2.33
CA GLY A 21 15.43 -2.46 -2.95
C GLY A 21 15.33 -2.48 -4.48
N ALA A 22 16.11 -3.38 -5.11
CA ALA A 22 16.08 -3.61 -6.56
C ALA A 22 15.02 -4.63 -7.01
N ALA A 23 14.43 -5.38 -6.07
CA ALA A 23 13.37 -6.33 -6.39
C ALA A 23 12.03 -5.59 -6.55
N HIS A 24 11.27 -5.97 -7.58
CA HIS A 24 9.93 -5.44 -7.82
C HIS A 24 9.01 -6.51 -8.42
N CYS A 25 7.71 -6.40 -8.15
CA CYS A 25 6.70 -7.20 -8.84
C CYS A 25 5.38 -6.45 -8.99
N ASP A 26 4.71 -6.66 -10.12
CA ASP A 26 3.41 -6.07 -10.39
C ASP A 26 2.27 -6.91 -9.84
N GLY A 27 1.19 -6.25 -9.45
CA GLY A 27 0.00 -6.88 -8.92
C GLY A 27 -1.16 -5.92 -8.74
N TYR A 28 -2.16 -6.37 -8.00
CA TYR A 28 -3.23 -5.51 -7.53
C TYR A 28 -3.05 -5.17 -6.06
N LEU A 29 -3.10 -3.88 -5.74
CA LEU A 29 -3.32 -3.40 -4.38
C LEU A 29 -4.81 -3.11 -4.20
N SER A 30 -5.40 -3.63 -3.13
CA SER A 30 -6.81 -3.47 -2.80
C SER A 30 -7.00 -3.22 -1.32
N VAL A 31 -7.98 -2.40 -0.96
CA VAL A 31 -8.26 -2.03 0.43
C VAL A 31 -9.75 -2.23 0.72
N SER A 32 -10.04 -2.79 1.89
CA SER A 32 -11.36 -2.91 2.49
C SER A 32 -11.45 -2.06 3.76
N ALA A 33 -12.50 -2.24 4.56
CA ALA A 33 -12.61 -1.51 5.83
C ALA A 33 -11.54 -1.94 6.84
N ILE A 34 -11.06 -3.19 6.77
CA ILE A 34 -10.22 -3.79 7.81
C ILE A 34 -8.81 -4.17 7.33
N GLU A 35 -8.62 -4.34 6.01
CA GLU A 35 -7.36 -4.83 5.47
C GLU A 35 -6.93 -4.10 4.19
N LEU A 36 -5.62 -4.07 3.99
CA LEU A 36 -4.97 -3.77 2.73
C LEU A 36 -4.32 -5.07 2.22
N HIS A 37 -4.68 -5.47 1.01
CA HIS A 37 -4.23 -6.70 0.39
C HIS A 37 -3.51 -6.41 -0.93
N PHE A 38 -2.30 -6.95 -1.07
CA PHE A 38 -1.54 -6.96 -2.31
C PHE A 38 -1.44 -8.37 -2.88
N ALA A 39 -1.91 -8.56 -4.11
CA ALA A 39 -1.85 -9.81 -4.85
C ALA A 39 -0.93 -9.66 -6.07
N PRO A 40 0.30 -10.21 -6.04
CA PRO A 40 1.21 -10.17 -7.18
C PRO A 40 0.71 -11.06 -8.33
N PHE A 41 0.97 -10.67 -9.57
CA PHE A 41 0.68 -11.50 -10.75
C PHE A 41 1.59 -12.73 -10.84
N ASN A 42 2.80 -12.62 -10.27
CA ASN A 42 3.76 -13.71 -10.17
C ASN A 42 4.29 -13.81 -8.74
N GLN A 43 4.09 -14.97 -8.11
CA GLN A 43 4.49 -15.24 -6.74
C GLN A 43 5.93 -15.77 -6.60
N ALA A 44 6.64 -16.01 -7.70
CA ALA A 44 7.96 -16.66 -7.68
C ALA A 44 9.07 -15.86 -6.98
N TYR A 45 8.88 -14.55 -6.77
CA TYR A 45 9.93 -13.63 -6.30
C TYR A 45 9.76 -13.13 -4.85
N GLY A 46 8.82 -13.69 -4.09
CA GLY A 46 8.72 -13.47 -2.64
C GLY A 46 8.22 -12.09 -2.19
N LEU A 47 7.76 -11.24 -3.12
CA LEU A 47 7.18 -9.92 -2.83
C LEU A 47 5.66 -9.98 -2.68
N GLY A 48 5.20 -10.79 -1.72
CA GLY A 48 3.78 -11.01 -1.43
C GLY A 48 3.29 -12.42 -1.79
N PRO A 49 1.98 -12.69 -1.65
CA PRO A 49 0.91 -11.74 -1.32
C PRO A 49 1.05 -11.14 0.09
N TYR A 50 0.59 -9.90 0.27
CA TYR A 50 0.60 -9.21 1.57
C TYR A 50 -0.82 -9.00 2.07
N HIS A 51 -1.07 -9.33 3.34
CA HIS A 51 -2.30 -9.02 4.05
C HIS A 51 -1.96 -8.15 5.25
N LEU A 52 -2.22 -6.86 5.14
CA LEU A 52 -1.87 -5.85 6.14
C LEU A 52 -3.15 -5.40 6.83
N LYS A 53 -3.25 -5.63 8.15
CA LYS A 53 -4.38 -5.12 8.93
C LYS A 53 -4.30 -3.61 9.01
N ARG A 54 -5.40 -2.91 8.71
CA ARG A 54 -5.41 -1.44 8.72
C ARG A 54 -5.14 -0.85 10.10
N ASN A 55 -5.63 -1.50 11.15
CA ASN A 55 -5.38 -1.06 12.53
C ASN A 55 -3.91 -1.20 12.96
N ASP A 56 -3.12 -1.96 12.22
CA ASP A 56 -1.69 -2.13 12.49
C ASP A 56 -0.83 -1.17 11.63
N ILE A 57 -1.43 -0.32 10.81
CA ILE A 57 -0.71 0.71 10.04
C ILE A 57 -0.38 1.86 10.99
N SER A 58 0.91 2.14 11.18
CA SER A 58 1.38 3.23 12.04
C SER A 58 1.62 4.51 11.25
N LYS A 59 1.99 4.41 9.97
CA LYS A 59 2.25 5.55 9.09
C LYS A 59 1.99 5.19 7.64
N VAL A 60 1.45 6.15 6.90
CA VAL A 60 1.43 6.13 5.43
C VAL A 60 2.00 7.45 4.96
N GLU A 61 2.89 7.41 3.98
CA GLU A 61 3.48 8.61 3.39
C GLU A 61 3.69 8.44 1.89
N VAL A 62 3.59 9.55 1.16
CA VAL A 62 3.98 9.59 -0.24
C VAL A 62 5.51 9.49 -0.33
N ALA A 63 6.00 8.52 -1.09
CA ALA A 63 7.42 8.18 -1.14
C ALA A 63 8.04 8.70 -2.44
N SER A 64 8.88 9.72 -2.35
CA SER A 64 9.69 10.14 -3.49
C SER A 64 10.79 9.11 -3.74
N GLY A 65 10.80 8.51 -4.93
CA GLY A 65 11.94 7.74 -5.39
C GLY A 65 13.18 8.65 -5.38
N LYS A 66 14.19 8.31 -4.58
CA LYS A 66 15.51 8.94 -4.69
C LYS A 66 16.19 8.43 -5.96
N GLY A 67 15.73 8.90 -7.12
CA GLY A 67 16.51 8.79 -8.35
C GLY A 67 17.77 9.62 -8.17
N GLY A 68 18.95 9.02 -8.44
CA GLY A 68 20.21 9.76 -8.43
C GLY A 68 20.24 10.80 -9.56
N GLY A 69 19.72 12.01 -9.30
CA GLY A 69 19.68 13.10 -10.27
C GLY A 69 18.52 14.05 -9.99
N PHE A 70 18.73 15.33 -10.28
CA PHE A 70 17.87 16.50 -10.00
C PHE A 70 16.47 16.51 -10.66
N ILE A 71 15.88 15.36 -11.00
CA ILE A 71 14.56 15.28 -11.62
C ILE A 71 13.52 14.91 -10.55
N PRO A 72 12.59 15.82 -10.18
CA PRO A 72 11.39 15.42 -9.46
C PRO A 72 10.49 14.65 -10.44
N MET A 73 10.73 13.34 -10.56
CA MET A 73 9.79 12.43 -11.21
C MET A 73 8.55 12.36 -10.31
N MET A 74 7.39 12.62 -10.90
CA MET A 74 6.08 12.61 -10.24
C MET A 74 6.04 11.50 -9.18
N THR A 75 5.72 11.87 -7.95
CA THR A 75 5.74 10.91 -6.86
C THR A 75 4.59 9.94 -7.07
N GLU A 76 4.90 8.74 -7.55
CA GLU A 76 3.93 7.70 -7.91
C GLU A 76 3.92 6.58 -6.87
N ALA A 77 4.43 6.81 -5.65
CA ALA A 77 4.54 5.75 -4.66
C ALA A 77 4.04 6.14 -3.28
N ILE A 78 3.55 5.14 -2.55
CA ILE A 78 3.26 5.22 -1.12
C ILE A 78 4.17 4.26 -0.34
N ARG A 79 4.64 4.69 0.83
CA ARG A 79 5.26 3.84 1.84
C ARG A 79 4.28 3.64 2.97
N ILE A 80 4.12 2.38 3.37
CA ILE A 80 3.29 1.96 4.49
C ILE A 80 4.21 1.39 5.55
N THR A 81 4.20 1.99 6.73
CA THR A 81 4.91 1.48 7.90
C THR A 81 3.89 0.87 8.85
N MET A 82 4.16 -0.36 9.28
CA MET A 82 3.34 -1.09 10.25
C MET A 82 3.79 -0.77 11.68
N ALA A 83 2.98 -1.10 12.68
CA ALA A 83 3.30 -0.92 14.10
C ALA A 83 4.55 -1.71 14.53
N ASP A 84 4.87 -2.81 13.84
CA ASP A 84 6.08 -3.60 14.04
C ASP A 84 7.30 -3.09 13.24
N SER A 85 7.21 -1.89 12.70
CA SER A 85 8.26 -1.22 11.90
C SER A 85 8.57 -1.84 10.54
N ARG A 86 7.81 -2.85 10.09
CA ARG A 86 7.92 -3.31 8.69
C ARG A 86 7.44 -2.24 7.74
N GLU A 87 8.17 -2.07 6.64
CA GLU A 87 7.85 -1.10 5.59
C GLU A 87 7.51 -1.80 4.28
N PHE A 88 6.48 -1.28 3.61
CA PHE A 88 6.04 -1.74 2.29
C PHE A 88 5.98 -0.54 1.35
N LEU A 89 6.61 -0.66 0.19
CA LEU A 89 6.62 0.37 -0.85
C LEU A 89 5.79 -0.10 -2.04
N PHE A 90 4.83 0.71 -2.45
CA PHE A 90 4.00 0.45 -3.61
C PHE A 90 4.02 1.64 -4.56
N ILE A 91 4.36 1.42 -5.82
CA ILE A 91 4.19 2.38 -6.91
C ILE A 91 2.78 2.20 -7.47
N LEU A 92 1.98 3.26 -7.54
CA LEU A 92 0.58 3.25 -7.94
C LEU A 92 0.05 4.65 -8.29
N ALA A 93 -1.01 4.66 -9.10
CA ALA A 93 -1.71 5.90 -9.49
C ALA A 93 -2.50 6.53 -8.34
N GLU A 94 -2.49 7.87 -8.31
CA GLU A 94 -3.21 8.70 -7.33
C GLU A 94 -2.81 8.42 -5.86
N PRO A 95 -1.51 8.50 -5.49
CA PRO A 95 -1.02 8.12 -4.17
C PRO A 95 -1.64 8.95 -3.03
N GLU A 96 -1.92 10.23 -3.25
CA GLU A 96 -2.59 11.09 -2.26
C GLU A 96 -3.96 10.54 -1.85
N ARG A 97 -4.70 10.00 -2.82
CA ARG A 97 -6.03 9.43 -2.60
C ARG A 97 -5.98 8.10 -1.85
N TRP A 98 -4.82 7.44 -1.83
CA TRP A 98 -4.56 6.29 -0.97
C TRP A 98 -4.08 6.71 0.42
N LEU A 99 -3.35 7.82 0.52
CA LEU A 99 -2.97 8.43 1.77
C LEU A 99 -4.19 8.79 2.61
N GLU A 100 -5.14 9.54 2.03
CA GLU A 100 -6.41 9.92 2.66
C GLU A 100 -7.21 8.70 3.14
N LEU A 101 -7.20 7.63 2.34
CA LEU A 101 -7.96 6.42 2.64
C LEU A 101 -7.32 5.58 3.74
N LEU A 102 -6.00 5.58 3.86
CA LEU A 102 -5.24 4.70 4.75
C LEU A 102 -4.68 5.39 6.00
N GLN A 103 -4.77 6.72 6.09
CA GLN A 103 -4.34 7.44 7.28
C GLN A 103 -5.04 6.86 8.52
N PRO A 104 -4.28 6.56 9.60
CA PRO A 104 -4.89 6.14 10.86
C PRO A 104 -5.81 7.27 11.35
N ALA A 105 -6.94 6.91 11.94
CA ALA A 105 -7.85 7.90 12.51
C ALA A 105 -7.08 8.76 13.52
N THR A 106 -6.97 10.06 13.24
CA THR A 106 -6.39 11.02 14.18
C THR A 106 -7.25 10.98 15.43
N ALA A 107 -6.66 10.57 16.57
CA ALA A 107 -7.27 10.81 17.86
C ALA A 107 -7.13 12.31 18.14
N ASP A 108 -8.22 13.05 17.97
CA ASP A 108 -8.38 14.39 18.54
C ASP A 108 -8.38 14.33 20.09
#